data_AF-A0A2A3YM83-F1
#
_entry.id   AF-A0A2A3YM83-F1
#
_cell.length_a   1.000
_cell.length_b   1.000
_cell.length_c   1.000
_cell.angle_alpha   90.00
_cell.angle_beta   90.00
_cell.angle_gamma   90.00
#
_symmetry.space_group_name_H-M   'P 1'
#
loop_
_entity.id
_entity.type
_entity.pdbx_description
1 polymer ?
#
loop_
_entity_poly.entity_id
_entity_poly.type
_entity_poly.pdbx_seq_one_letter_code
_entity_poly.pdbx_strand_id
1 'polypeptide(L)'
;MSDVVDSAEPAARTGHRLQLPRDTDPQDVLAMVRNVRPGAEFSEDGSLETGEDTRLVPDPSPRGAGRWTIETPRVREDPVPEGMGDSHGYGRAFPEGMPFDVERRALDLVWSLARRLYGAVVTDDGVRLEPHPFHLRDLIVVSPHALAPESLAELIAPLEPEAELDQVADGTPRTGYSATIPLGDGDEIVVRVSRSSRHSALDAVAWLDDAVDYELVHVPRDDEEDAIEVPDAETAERWSLGYRRIGLIAGLLTETVGGYVVDLEGFLVDPADLA
;
A
#
# COMPACT_ATOMS: atom_id res chain seq x y z
N MET A 1 30.06 -17.69 -38.66
CA MET A 1 29.54 -18.84 -37.89
C MET A 1 30.32 -18.92 -36.60
N SER A 2 29.83 -18.23 -35.56
CA SER A 2 30.05 -18.58 -34.16
C SER A 2 29.07 -17.71 -33.37
N ASP A 3 27.88 -18.26 -33.14
CA ASP A 3 26.95 -17.75 -32.14
C ASP A 3 27.62 -17.93 -30.79
N VAL A 4 27.97 -16.83 -30.14
CA VAL A 4 28.21 -16.82 -28.70
C VAL A 4 26.83 -16.74 -28.07
N VAL A 5 26.25 -17.90 -27.78
CA VAL A 5 25.10 -17.99 -26.89
C VAL A 5 25.64 -17.63 -25.51
N ASP A 6 25.33 -16.40 -25.08
CA ASP A 6 25.55 -15.95 -23.72
C ASP A 6 24.61 -16.74 -22.82
N SER A 7 25.05 -17.92 -22.39
CA SER A 7 24.37 -18.73 -21.39
C SER A 7 24.67 -18.13 -20.03
N ALA A 8 23.98 -17.04 -19.69
CA ALA A 8 23.93 -16.54 -18.32
C ALA A 8 23.50 -17.69 -17.40
N GLU A 9 24.28 -18.00 -16.36
CA GLU A 9 23.84 -18.94 -15.35
C GLU A 9 22.51 -18.47 -14.78
N PRO A 10 21.51 -19.35 -14.61
CA PRO A 10 20.22 -18.95 -14.07
C PRO A 10 20.46 -18.32 -12.69
N ALA A 11 19.96 -17.09 -12.50
CA ALA A 11 20.08 -16.40 -11.22
C ALA A 11 19.57 -17.31 -10.10
N ALA A 12 20.32 -17.39 -9.00
CA ALA A 12 19.88 -18.14 -7.83
C ALA A 12 18.49 -17.64 -7.43
N ARG A 13 17.52 -18.54 -7.28
CA ARG A 13 16.15 -18.17 -6.87
C ARG A 13 15.99 -18.25 -5.36
N THR A 14 15.06 -17.48 -4.84
CA THR A 14 14.60 -17.60 -3.45
C THR A 14 13.07 -17.71 -3.40
N GLY A 15 12.55 -18.10 -2.23
CA GLY A 15 11.13 -18.26 -1.97
C GLY A 15 10.74 -17.72 -0.60
N HIS A 16 9.86 -16.72 -0.56
CA HIS A 16 9.25 -16.24 0.68
C HIS A 16 7.79 -16.68 0.72
N ARG A 17 7.29 -17.06 1.89
CA ARG A 17 5.95 -17.62 2.03
C ARG A 17 4.97 -16.58 2.57
N LEU A 18 4.00 -16.23 1.76
CA LEU A 18 2.79 -15.51 2.17
C LEU A 18 1.82 -16.50 2.85
N GLN A 19 1.34 -16.14 4.04
CA GLN A 19 0.38 -16.92 4.82
C GLN A 19 -0.85 -16.09 5.09
N LEU A 20 -1.95 -16.43 4.43
CA LEU A 20 -3.25 -15.79 4.54
C LEU A 20 -4.22 -16.66 5.35
N PRO A 21 -5.37 -16.12 5.79
CA PRO A 21 -6.50 -16.91 6.25
C PRO A 21 -6.84 -18.06 5.29
N ARG A 22 -7.26 -19.20 5.85
CA ARG A 22 -7.44 -20.43 5.05
C ARG A 22 -8.62 -20.35 4.07
N ASP A 23 -9.52 -19.43 4.31
CA ASP A 23 -10.73 -19.13 3.57
C ASP A 23 -10.56 -17.97 2.57
N THR A 24 -9.37 -17.36 2.47
CA THR A 24 -9.08 -16.36 1.44
C THR A 24 -9.24 -16.97 0.04
N ASP A 25 -10.09 -16.36 -0.79
CA ASP A 25 -10.29 -16.79 -2.16
C ASP A 25 -9.03 -16.45 -2.99
N PRO A 26 -8.45 -17.40 -3.74
CA PRO A 26 -7.39 -17.11 -4.70
C PRO A 26 -7.73 -15.98 -5.68
N GLN A 27 -9.00 -15.77 -6.01
CA GLN A 27 -9.43 -14.66 -6.86
C GLN A 27 -9.23 -13.29 -6.19
N ASP A 28 -9.35 -13.20 -4.87
CA ASP A 28 -9.08 -11.95 -4.13
C ASP A 28 -7.59 -11.61 -4.21
N VAL A 29 -6.71 -12.62 -4.10
CA VAL A 29 -5.26 -12.44 -4.28
C VAL A 29 -4.94 -11.96 -5.69
N LEU A 30 -5.54 -12.57 -6.73
CA LEU A 30 -5.37 -12.13 -8.11
C LEU A 30 -5.86 -10.69 -8.31
N ALA A 31 -7.05 -10.35 -7.81
CA ALA A 31 -7.62 -9.02 -7.93
C ALA A 31 -6.70 -7.96 -7.29
N MET A 32 -6.19 -8.24 -6.10
CA MET A 32 -5.23 -7.37 -5.42
C MET A 32 -3.92 -7.21 -6.20
N VAL A 33 -3.31 -8.32 -6.65
CA VAL A 33 -2.06 -8.27 -7.41
C VAL A 33 -2.24 -7.45 -8.69
N ARG A 34 -3.40 -7.54 -9.36
CA ARG A 34 -3.70 -6.76 -10.57
C ARG A 34 -3.75 -5.25 -10.37
N ASN A 35 -4.02 -4.78 -9.16
CA ASN A 35 -3.98 -3.34 -8.86
C ASN A 35 -2.59 -2.76 -9.13
N VAL A 36 -1.53 -3.51 -8.82
CA VAL A 36 -0.14 -3.07 -8.94
C VAL A 36 0.63 -3.77 -10.06
N ARG A 37 0.09 -4.88 -10.59
CA ARG A 37 0.61 -5.66 -11.71
C ARG A 37 -0.54 -6.04 -12.66
N PRO A 38 -1.02 -5.11 -13.51
CA PRO A 38 -2.22 -5.32 -14.34
C PRO A 38 -2.15 -6.56 -15.26
N GLY A 39 -0.95 -6.97 -15.66
CA GLY A 39 -0.70 -8.16 -16.47
C GLY A 39 -0.72 -9.49 -15.71
N ALA A 40 -0.96 -9.49 -14.40
CA ALA A 40 -0.92 -10.70 -13.60
C ALA A 40 -2.05 -11.68 -13.97
N GLU A 41 -1.72 -12.97 -14.04
CA GLU A 41 -2.64 -14.02 -14.44
C GLU A 41 -2.28 -15.38 -13.83
N PHE A 42 -3.29 -16.24 -13.70
CA PHE A 42 -3.07 -17.63 -13.28
C PHE A 42 -2.53 -18.47 -14.43
N SER A 43 -1.47 -19.21 -14.15
CA SER A 43 -0.96 -20.32 -14.95
C SER A 43 -1.84 -21.56 -14.78
N GLU A 44 -1.69 -22.54 -15.68
CA GLU A 44 -2.43 -23.81 -15.66
C GLU A 44 -2.19 -24.63 -14.37
N ASP A 45 -1.04 -24.45 -13.73
CA ASP A 45 -0.65 -25.11 -12.49
C ASP A 45 -1.20 -24.42 -11.22
N GLY A 46 -1.95 -23.33 -11.39
CA GLY A 46 -2.51 -22.52 -10.30
C GLY A 46 -1.54 -21.48 -9.72
N SER A 47 -0.31 -21.40 -10.23
CA SER A 47 0.61 -20.30 -9.89
C SER A 47 0.10 -18.99 -10.47
N LEU A 48 0.30 -17.88 -9.76
CA LEU A 48 -0.02 -16.54 -10.22
C LEU A 48 1.26 -15.86 -10.71
N GLU A 49 1.35 -15.62 -12.01
CA GLU A 49 2.47 -14.88 -12.63
C GLU A 49 2.31 -13.39 -12.31
N THR A 50 3.33 -12.78 -11.71
CA THR A 50 3.28 -11.37 -11.29
C THR A 50 4.16 -10.46 -12.16
N GLY A 51 4.89 -11.03 -13.12
CA GLY A 51 5.88 -10.37 -13.96
C GLY A 51 7.31 -10.50 -13.41
N GLU A 52 8.31 -10.04 -14.19
CA GLU A 52 9.73 -9.95 -13.75
C GLU A 52 10.31 -11.25 -13.20
N ASP A 53 10.01 -12.39 -13.84
CA ASP A 53 10.46 -13.73 -13.38
C ASP A 53 10.03 -14.06 -11.93
N THR A 54 8.95 -13.41 -11.48
CA THR A 54 8.37 -13.55 -10.15
C THR A 54 6.95 -14.12 -10.24
N ARG A 55 6.66 -15.10 -9.38
CA ARG A 55 5.36 -15.78 -9.33
C ARG A 55 4.98 -16.19 -7.92
N LEU A 56 3.69 -16.22 -7.63
CA LEU A 56 3.11 -16.76 -6.41
C LEU A 56 2.66 -18.21 -6.65
N VAL A 57 3.33 -19.16 -6.02
CA VAL A 57 3.02 -20.60 -6.14
C VAL A 57 2.17 -21.04 -4.95
N PRO A 58 0.94 -21.56 -5.14
CA PRO A 58 0.10 -22.01 -4.04
C PRO A 58 0.67 -23.28 -3.40
N ASP A 59 0.52 -23.45 -2.08
CA ASP A 59 0.81 -24.71 -1.40
C ASP A 59 -0.29 -25.73 -1.73
N PRO A 60 0.00 -26.81 -2.49
CA PRO A 60 -1.02 -27.73 -2.96
C PRO A 60 -1.52 -28.67 -1.85
N SER A 61 -0.91 -28.65 -0.67
CA SER A 61 -1.29 -29.55 0.40
C SER A 61 -2.66 -29.16 1.00
N PRO A 62 -3.43 -30.11 1.56
CA PRO A 62 -4.70 -29.80 2.24
C PRO A 62 -4.55 -28.84 3.45
N ARG A 63 -3.34 -28.74 4.00
CA ARG A 63 -2.98 -27.81 5.08
C ARG A 63 -2.39 -26.49 4.56
N GLY A 64 -2.21 -26.40 3.25
CA GLY A 64 -1.65 -25.28 2.50
C GLY A 64 -2.66 -24.22 2.08
N ALA A 65 -3.96 -24.42 2.31
CA ALA A 65 -4.97 -23.40 2.03
C ALA A 65 -4.58 -22.03 2.62
N GLY A 66 -4.61 -20.99 1.80
CA GLY A 66 -4.16 -19.63 2.14
C GLY A 66 -2.64 -19.42 2.09
N ARG A 67 -1.83 -20.42 1.75
CA ARG A 67 -0.37 -20.30 1.69
C ARG A 67 0.12 -20.24 0.25
N TRP A 68 0.99 -19.27 0.00
CA TRP A 68 1.64 -19.05 -1.29
C TRP A 68 3.13 -18.85 -1.05
N THR A 69 3.96 -19.27 -2.00
CA THR A 69 5.39 -18.95 -2.02
C THR A 69 5.62 -17.96 -3.16
N ILE A 70 6.06 -16.74 -2.85
CA ILE A 70 6.59 -15.83 -3.86
C ILE A 70 7.99 -16.32 -4.23
N GLU A 71 8.12 -16.85 -5.45
CA GLU A 71 9.40 -17.27 -6.03
C GLU A 71 9.94 -16.14 -6.91
N THR A 72 11.18 -15.72 -6.68
CA THR A 72 11.80 -14.58 -7.39
C THR A 72 13.32 -14.79 -7.50
N PRO A 73 14.02 -14.15 -8.45
CA PRO A 73 15.48 -14.10 -8.43
C PRO A 73 15.99 -13.51 -7.11
N ARG A 74 17.01 -14.14 -6.52
CA ARG A 74 17.67 -13.65 -5.30
C ARG A 74 18.64 -12.55 -5.67
N VAL A 75 18.40 -11.34 -5.16
CA VAL A 75 19.21 -10.15 -5.38
C VAL A 75 19.39 -9.46 -4.02
N ARG A 76 20.61 -9.53 -3.48
CA ARG A 76 20.95 -8.97 -2.17
C ARG A 76 21.99 -7.89 -2.28
N GLU A 77 21.82 -6.84 -1.46
CA GLU A 77 22.81 -5.79 -1.24
C GLU A 77 23.36 -5.82 0.18
N ASP A 78 24.21 -4.85 0.50
CA ASP A 78 24.77 -4.72 1.85
C ASP A 78 23.65 -4.58 2.91
N PRO A 79 23.87 -5.03 4.15
CA PRO A 79 22.91 -4.86 5.23
C PRO A 79 22.51 -3.41 5.46
N VAL A 80 21.33 -3.20 6.07
CA VAL A 80 20.89 -1.87 6.49
C VAL A 80 21.92 -1.26 7.45
N PRO A 81 22.35 0.00 7.23
CA PRO A 81 23.21 0.71 8.18
C PRO A 81 22.55 0.82 9.56
N GLU A 82 23.37 0.73 10.62
CA GLU A 82 22.88 0.91 11.99
C GLU A 82 22.13 2.25 12.16
N GLY A 83 20.94 2.21 12.76
CA GLY A 83 20.13 3.40 13.06
C GLY A 83 19.21 3.88 11.94
N MET A 84 19.13 3.18 10.81
CA MET A 84 18.12 3.46 9.78
C MET A 84 16.79 2.78 10.15
N GLY A 85 15.67 3.48 9.89
CA GLY A 85 14.33 2.94 10.13
C GLY A 85 14.02 1.71 9.28
N ASP A 86 13.22 0.80 9.84
CA ASP A 86 12.86 -0.47 9.20
C ASP A 86 11.40 -0.84 9.53
N SER A 87 10.49 -0.11 8.90
CA SER A 87 9.06 -0.26 9.14
C SER A 87 8.49 -1.62 8.72
N HIS A 88 9.20 -2.34 7.85
CA HIS A 88 8.78 -3.65 7.35
C HIS A 88 9.42 -4.82 8.10
N GLY A 89 10.44 -4.57 8.94
CA GLY A 89 11.19 -5.59 9.68
C GLY A 89 12.25 -6.34 8.87
N TYR A 90 12.63 -5.82 7.70
CA TYR A 90 13.57 -6.49 6.80
C TYR A 90 15.00 -6.49 7.30
N GLY A 91 15.47 -5.43 7.97
CA GLY A 91 16.80 -5.39 8.59
C GLY A 91 16.95 -6.49 9.64
N ARG A 92 15.90 -6.74 10.42
CA ARG A 92 15.84 -7.88 11.36
C ARG A 92 15.77 -9.23 10.63
N ALA A 93 15.01 -9.31 9.53
CA ALA A 93 14.79 -10.56 8.82
C ALA A 93 15.93 -10.97 7.88
N PHE A 94 16.78 -10.02 7.48
CA PHE A 94 17.86 -10.20 6.53
C PHE A 94 19.17 -9.52 7.01
N PRO A 95 19.71 -9.94 8.17
CA PRO A 95 20.85 -9.27 8.81
C PRO A 95 22.16 -9.38 8.01
N GLU A 96 22.27 -10.35 7.10
CA GLU A 96 23.47 -10.61 6.30
C GLU A 96 23.43 -9.95 4.90
N GLY A 97 22.29 -9.40 4.48
CA GLY A 97 22.16 -8.72 3.20
C GLY A 97 20.72 -8.47 2.80
N MET A 98 20.41 -7.21 2.49
CA MET A 98 19.04 -6.77 2.26
C MET A 98 18.50 -7.22 0.90
N PRO A 99 17.22 -7.62 0.81
CA PRO A 99 16.57 -7.80 -0.47
C PRO A 99 16.62 -6.50 -1.27
N PHE A 100 16.97 -6.63 -2.54
CA PHE A 100 17.10 -5.51 -3.46
C PHE A 100 16.37 -5.77 -4.78
N ASP A 101 16.12 -4.71 -5.54
CA ASP A 101 15.53 -4.74 -6.88
C ASP A 101 14.28 -5.64 -6.97
N VAL A 102 14.31 -6.71 -7.78
CA VAL A 102 13.18 -7.59 -8.02
C VAL A 102 12.78 -8.36 -6.76
N GLU A 103 13.75 -8.77 -5.93
CA GLU A 103 13.47 -9.48 -4.68
C GLU A 103 12.79 -8.57 -3.67
N ARG A 104 13.26 -7.30 -3.57
CA ARG A 104 12.63 -6.29 -2.71
C ARG A 104 11.19 -6.02 -3.13
N ARG A 105 10.95 -5.81 -4.43
CA ARG A 105 9.61 -5.56 -4.96
C ARG A 105 8.67 -6.76 -4.78
N ALA A 106 9.20 -7.98 -4.87
CA ALA A 106 8.44 -9.21 -4.60
C ALA A 106 8.07 -9.33 -3.11
N LEU A 107 8.99 -8.99 -2.20
CA LEU A 107 8.73 -8.95 -0.76
C LEU A 107 7.72 -7.86 -0.38
N ASP A 108 7.89 -6.64 -0.90
CA ASP A 108 6.97 -5.53 -0.66
C ASP A 108 5.55 -5.92 -1.11
N LEU A 109 5.40 -6.54 -2.30
CA LEU A 109 4.11 -7.06 -2.76
C LEU A 109 3.46 -8.03 -1.75
N VAL A 110 4.18 -9.04 -1.28
CA VAL A 110 3.59 -10.01 -0.32
C VAL A 110 3.41 -9.42 1.08
N TRP A 111 4.19 -8.41 1.46
CA TRP A 111 4.01 -7.67 2.69
C TRP A 111 2.70 -6.88 2.66
N SER A 112 2.43 -6.14 1.57
CA SER A 112 1.16 -5.42 1.37
C SER A 112 -0.03 -6.37 1.35
N LEU A 113 0.08 -7.50 0.62
CA LEU A 113 -0.97 -8.54 0.61
C LEU A 113 -1.22 -9.11 2.01
N ALA A 114 -0.16 -9.41 2.77
CA ALA A 114 -0.28 -9.87 4.15
C ALA A 114 -0.98 -8.81 5.03
N ARG A 115 -0.59 -7.54 4.94
CA ARG A 115 -1.21 -6.46 5.71
C ARG A 115 -2.72 -6.36 5.45
N ARG A 116 -3.10 -6.39 4.18
CA ARG A 116 -4.49 -6.15 3.73
C ARG A 116 -5.40 -7.36 3.86
N LEU A 117 -4.84 -8.57 3.75
CA LEU A 117 -5.57 -9.83 3.88
C LEU A 117 -5.36 -10.48 5.25
N TYR A 118 -4.91 -9.71 6.25
CA TYR A 118 -4.71 -10.14 7.65
C TYR A 118 -3.84 -11.40 7.78
N GLY A 119 -2.78 -11.44 6.99
CA GLY A 119 -1.81 -12.52 6.90
C GLY A 119 -0.43 -12.16 7.47
N ALA A 120 0.56 -12.94 7.05
CA ALA A 120 1.96 -12.76 7.43
C ALA A 120 2.90 -13.24 6.31
N VAL A 121 4.14 -12.79 6.35
CA VAL A 121 5.21 -13.25 5.46
C VAL A 121 6.22 -14.06 6.29
N VAL A 122 6.67 -15.19 5.75
CA VAL A 122 7.78 -15.97 6.31
C VAL A 122 8.90 -15.95 5.28
N THR A 123 10.04 -15.37 5.63
CA THR A 123 11.19 -15.26 4.72
C THR A 123 11.77 -16.64 4.37
N ASP A 124 12.69 -16.67 3.42
CA ASP A 124 13.38 -17.88 2.97
C ASP A 124 14.19 -18.53 4.11
N ASP A 125 14.75 -17.71 4.99
CA ASP A 125 15.44 -18.14 6.21
C ASP A 125 14.50 -18.37 7.41
N GLY A 126 13.18 -18.28 7.20
CA GLY A 126 12.16 -18.65 8.17
C GLY A 126 11.78 -17.57 9.18
N VAL A 127 12.24 -16.33 9.02
CA VAL A 127 11.84 -15.20 9.87
C VAL A 127 10.41 -14.79 9.52
N ARG A 128 9.58 -14.59 10.54
CA ARG A 128 8.20 -14.16 10.38
C ARG A 128 8.07 -12.64 10.49
N LEU A 129 7.36 -12.06 9.53
CA LEU A 129 6.93 -10.66 9.47
C LEU A 129 5.40 -10.65 9.57
N GLU A 130 4.85 -9.88 10.50
CA GLU A 130 3.41 -9.73 10.71
C GLU A 130 3.04 -8.25 10.55
N PRO A 131 2.72 -7.80 9.31
CA PRO A 131 2.36 -6.42 9.08
C PRO A 131 1.13 -6.04 9.89
N HIS A 132 1.21 -4.94 10.64
CA HIS A 132 0.04 -4.42 11.34
C HIS A 132 -0.94 -3.80 10.32
N PRO A 133 -2.25 -4.10 10.37
CA PRO A 133 -3.21 -3.69 9.34
C PRO A 133 -3.28 -2.16 9.16
N PHE A 134 -3.13 -1.42 10.27
CA PHE A 134 -3.16 0.06 10.30
C PHE A 134 -1.77 0.71 10.21
N HIS A 135 -0.73 -0.04 9.83
CA HIS A 135 0.61 0.53 9.68
C HIS A 135 0.64 1.62 8.59
N LEU A 136 -0.03 1.38 7.46
CA LEU A 136 -0.25 2.38 6.41
C LEU A 136 -1.69 2.87 6.48
N ARG A 137 -1.86 4.14 6.84
CA ARG A 137 -3.16 4.73 7.16
C ARG A 137 -3.71 5.61 6.04
N ASP A 138 -2.79 6.09 5.22
CA ASP A 138 -3.04 7.07 4.19
C ASP A 138 -3.86 6.49 3.03
N LEU A 139 -4.80 7.30 2.56
CA LEU A 139 -5.69 6.96 1.45
C LEU A 139 -5.68 8.09 0.42
N ILE A 140 -6.02 7.75 -0.81
CA ILE A 140 -6.16 8.70 -1.90
C ILE A 140 -7.54 8.48 -2.52
N VAL A 141 -8.37 9.52 -2.51
CA VAL A 141 -9.62 9.53 -3.29
C VAL A 141 -9.31 10.10 -4.67
N VAL A 142 -9.37 9.25 -5.69
CA VAL A 142 -9.15 9.62 -7.09
C VAL A 142 -10.50 9.95 -7.71
N SER A 143 -10.69 11.19 -8.15
CA SER A 143 -12.00 11.69 -8.56
C SER A 143 -11.94 12.46 -9.88
N PRO A 144 -13.00 12.40 -10.72
CA PRO A 144 -13.16 13.28 -11.87
C PRO A 144 -13.56 14.73 -11.49
N HIS A 145 -13.79 15.00 -10.21
CA HIS A 145 -14.41 16.24 -9.76
C HIS A 145 -13.54 16.96 -8.71
N ALA A 146 -12.96 18.08 -9.16
CA ALA A 146 -12.15 18.96 -8.34
C ALA A 146 -13.01 19.98 -7.57
N LEU A 147 -12.96 19.94 -6.24
CA LEU A 147 -13.61 20.93 -5.39
C LEU A 147 -12.79 22.24 -5.39
N ALA A 148 -13.49 23.35 -5.15
CA ALA A 148 -12.81 24.57 -4.76
C ALA A 148 -12.38 24.44 -3.28
N PRO A 149 -11.34 25.15 -2.82
CA PRO A 149 -10.90 25.10 -1.43
C PRO A 149 -12.03 25.31 -0.42
N GLU A 150 -12.89 26.32 -0.66
CA GLU A 150 -14.00 26.65 0.23
C GLU A 150 -15.06 25.55 0.25
N SER A 151 -15.32 24.92 -0.90
CA SER A 151 -16.25 23.79 -0.98
C SER A 151 -15.73 22.55 -0.25
N LEU A 152 -14.42 22.31 -0.24
CA LEU A 152 -13.82 21.24 0.57
C LEU A 152 -14.00 21.53 2.06
N ALA A 153 -13.73 22.77 2.49
CA ALA A 153 -13.90 23.17 3.88
C ALA A 153 -15.37 23.04 4.33
N GLU A 154 -16.32 23.53 3.51
CA GLU A 154 -17.76 23.39 3.78
C GLU A 154 -18.21 21.93 3.84
N LEU A 155 -17.65 21.06 2.99
CA LEU A 155 -17.95 19.63 2.98
C LEU A 155 -17.47 18.94 4.25
N ILE A 156 -16.23 19.22 4.69
CA ILE A 156 -15.59 18.54 5.81
C ILE A 156 -16.08 19.09 7.16
N ALA A 157 -16.43 20.38 7.27
CA ALA A 157 -16.77 21.04 8.53
C ALA A 157 -17.81 20.32 9.43
N PRO A 158 -18.86 19.66 8.91
CA PRO A 158 -19.78 18.89 9.74
C PRO A 158 -19.14 17.69 10.47
N LEU A 159 -18.11 17.09 9.86
CA LEU A 159 -17.37 15.96 10.41
C LEU A 159 -16.16 16.42 11.23
N GLU A 160 -15.43 17.41 10.72
CA GLU A 160 -14.21 17.98 11.32
C GLU A 160 -14.33 19.51 11.44
N PRO A 161 -14.98 20.02 12.50
CA PRO A 161 -15.20 21.45 12.67
C PRO A 161 -13.90 22.25 12.95
N GLU A 162 -12.82 21.56 13.32
CA GLU A 162 -11.49 22.11 13.56
C GLU A 162 -10.60 22.06 12.31
N ALA A 163 -11.13 21.58 11.18
CA ALA A 163 -10.40 21.57 9.91
C ALA A 163 -10.14 23.01 9.44
N GLU A 164 -8.88 23.29 9.09
CA GLU A 164 -8.47 24.59 8.56
C GLU A 164 -7.89 24.43 7.16
N LEU A 165 -8.27 25.32 6.24
CA LEU A 165 -7.55 25.44 4.97
C LEU A 165 -6.18 26.03 5.24
N ASP A 166 -5.15 25.45 4.65
CA ASP A 166 -3.82 26.05 4.67
C ASP A 166 -3.81 27.34 3.84
N GLN A 167 -2.68 28.05 3.73
CA GLN A 167 -2.64 29.35 3.05
C GLN A 167 -3.10 29.28 1.58
N VAL A 168 -4.38 29.60 1.33
CA VAL A 168 -5.00 29.64 -0.01
C VAL A 168 -5.01 31.08 -0.50
N ALA A 169 -4.34 31.33 -1.63
CA ALA A 169 -4.37 32.65 -2.29
C ALA A 169 -5.68 32.86 -3.06
N ASP A 170 -6.10 34.11 -3.23
CA ASP A 170 -7.25 34.45 -4.06
C ASP A 170 -7.07 33.91 -5.49
N GLY A 171 -8.06 33.15 -5.97
CA GLY A 171 -8.03 32.54 -7.30
C GLY A 171 -7.19 31.26 -7.41
N THR A 172 -6.85 30.62 -6.28
CA THR A 172 -6.20 29.30 -6.27
C THR A 172 -6.98 28.32 -7.16
N PRO A 173 -6.29 27.55 -8.03
CA PRO A 173 -6.94 26.52 -8.83
C PRO A 173 -7.64 25.48 -7.95
N ARG A 174 -8.51 24.66 -8.54
CA ARG A 174 -9.16 23.52 -7.85
C ARG A 174 -8.19 22.37 -7.49
N THR A 175 -6.89 22.64 -7.53
CA THR A 175 -5.76 21.75 -7.22
C THR A 175 -4.59 22.60 -6.73
N GLY A 176 -3.69 22.03 -5.94
CA GLY A 176 -2.53 22.72 -5.38
C GLY A 176 -2.83 23.43 -4.06
N TYR A 177 -3.81 22.92 -3.30
CA TYR A 177 -4.16 23.42 -1.98
C TYR A 177 -4.30 22.24 -1.00
N SER A 178 -4.33 22.55 0.30
CA SER A 178 -4.49 21.56 1.35
C SER A 178 -5.33 22.08 2.51
N ALA A 179 -5.83 21.14 3.31
CA ALA A 179 -6.49 21.40 4.58
C ALA A 179 -5.83 20.53 5.66
N THR A 180 -5.71 21.08 6.86
CA THR A 180 -5.16 20.39 8.03
C THR A 180 -6.28 20.13 9.04
N ILE A 181 -6.33 18.92 9.55
CA ILE A 181 -7.36 18.43 10.48
C ILE A 181 -6.64 17.90 11.74
N PRO A 182 -6.77 18.55 12.90
CA PRO A 182 -6.19 18.04 14.13
C PRO A 182 -6.84 16.71 14.57
N LEU A 183 -6.03 15.73 14.98
CA LEU A 183 -6.50 14.47 15.58
C LEU A 183 -6.38 14.42 17.10
N GLY A 184 -5.70 15.40 17.70
CA GLY A 184 -5.38 15.45 19.13
C GLY A 184 -3.93 15.08 19.40
N ASP A 185 -3.41 15.51 20.55
CA ASP A 185 -2.03 15.25 21.02
C ASP A 185 -0.89 15.65 20.06
N GLY A 186 -1.18 16.38 18.99
CA GLY A 186 -0.22 16.86 17.99
C GLY A 186 -0.22 16.06 16.68
N ASP A 187 -1.05 15.02 16.57
CA ASP A 187 -1.27 14.30 15.32
C ASP A 187 -2.24 15.09 14.43
N GLU A 188 -2.01 15.01 13.12
CA GLU A 188 -2.79 15.73 12.10
C GLU A 188 -3.16 14.81 10.93
N ILE A 189 -4.27 15.12 10.26
CA ILE A 189 -4.55 14.64 8.91
C ILE A 189 -4.40 15.83 7.97
N VAL A 190 -3.59 15.67 6.94
CA VAL A 190 -3.47 16.65 5.86
C VAL A 190 -4.21 16.10 4.64
N VAL A 191 -5.23 16.83 4.19
CA VAL A 191 -5.92 16.55 2.92
C VAL A 191 -5.27 17.41 1.85
N ARG A 192 -4.48 16.80 0.95
CA ARG A 192 -3.83 17.49 -0.17
C ARG A 192 -4.65 17.26 -1.43
N VAL A 193 -4.99 18.33 -2.13
CA VAL A 193 -5.73 18.25 -3.39
C VAL A 193 -4.79 18.56 -4.54
N SER A 194 -4.47 17.55 -5.33
CA SER A 194 -3.49 17.64 -6.42
C SER A 194 -4.09 17.10 -7.73
N ARG A 195 -3.38 17.31 -8.84
CA ARG A 195 -3.73 16.60 -10.09
C ARG A 195 -3.38 15.14 -9.92
N SER A 196 -4.21 14.25 -10.44
CA SER A 196 -4.00 12.82 -10.25
C SER A 196 -2.66 12.36 -10.82
N SER A 197 -1.98 11.54 -10.03
CA SER A 197 -0.71 10.91 -10.40
C SER A 197 -0.86 9.70 -11.33
N ARG A 198 -2.11 9.28 -11.62
CA ARG A 198 -2.50 8.05 -12.36
C ARG A 198 -2.06 6.78 -11.64
N HIS A 199 -3.01 6.19 -10.93
CA HIS A 199 -2.82 4.96 -10.18
C HIS A 199 -3.06 3.75 -11.08
N SER A 200 -2.12 2.80 -11.12
CA SER A 200 -2.19 1.63 -12.02
C SER A 200 -3.46 0.81 -11.88
N ALA A 201 -4.01 0.75 -10.66
CA ALA A 201 -5.25 0.04 -10.37
C ALA A 201 -6.46 0.62 -11.13
N LEU A 202 -6.34 1.86 -11.62
CA LEU A 202 -7.37 2.60 -12.32
C LEU A 202 -7.03 2.77 -13.82
N ASP A 203 -6.00 2.13 -14.37
CA ASP A 203 -5.58 2.31 -15.78
C ASP A 203 -6.70 2.08 -16.82
N ALA A 204 -7.72 1.28 -16.48
CA ALA A 204 -8.89 1.05 -17.32
C ALA A 204 -9.91 2.20 -17.32
N VAL A 205 -9.74 3.20 -16.47
CA VAL A 205 -10.69 4.31 -16.24
C VAL A 205 -10.39 5.47 -17.18
N ALA A 206 -11.34 5.76 -18.08
CA ALA A 206 -11.13 6.72 -19.17
C ALA A 206 -11.03 8.21 -18.75
N TRP A 207 -11.46 8.57 -17.54
CA TRP A 207 -11.50 9.97 -17.09
C TRP A 207 -10.25 10.38 -16.28
N LEU A 208 -9.25 9.51 -16.14
CA LEU A 208 -8.06 9.78 -15.34
C LEU A 208 -7.19 10.95 -15.83
N ASP A 209 -7.27 11.31 -17.11
CA ASP A 209 -6.41 12.35 -17.70
C ASP A 209 -6.56 13.71 -17.00
N ASP A 210 -7.78 14.03 -16.54
CA ASP A 210 -8.12 15.28 -15.86
C ASP A 210 -8.55 15.06 -14.40
N ALA A 211 -8.25 13.87 -13.84
CA ALA A 211 -8.63 13.53 -12.48
C ALA A 211 -7.83 14.33 -11.44
N VAL A 212 -8.38 14.36 -10.23
CA VAL A 212 -7.75 14.91 -9.03
C VAL A 212 -7.57 13.83 -7.98
N ASP A 213 -6.49 13.97 -7.22
CA ASP A 213 -6.22 13.15 -6.04
C ASP A 213 -6.52 14.00 -4.80
N TYR A 214 -7.36 13.48 -3.92
CA TYR A 214 -7.47 13.95 -2.54
C TYR A 214 -6.66 12.99 -1.67
N GLU A 215 -5.40 13.33 -1.43
CA GLU A 215 -4.48 12.54 -0.60
C GLU A 215 -4.77 12.86 0.86
N LEU A 216 -5.23 11.87 1.63
CA LEU A 216 -5.45 11.96 3.07
C LEU A 216 -4.25 11.35 3.78
N VAL A 217 -3.42 12.20 4.35
CA VAL A 217 -2.11 11.84 4.91
C VAL A 217 -2.14 11.97 6.42
N HIS A 218 -1.86 10.89 7.14
CA HIS A 218 -1.65 10.94 8.58
C HIS A 218 -0.25 11.48 8.87
N VAL A 219 -0.18 12.59 9.60
CA VAL A 219 1.08 13.18 10.09
C VAL A 219 1.15 12.91 11.59
N PRO A 220 1.91 11.88 12.03
CA PRO A 220 2.09 11.64 13.45
C PRO A 220 2.89 12.80 14.08
N ARG A 221 2.65 13.06 15.37
CA ARG A 221 3.45 14.01 16.14
C ARG A 221 4.95 13.69 16.13
N ASP A 222 5.27 12.39 16.15
CA ASP A 222 6.63 11.84 16.09
C ASP A 222 6.81 11.13 14.74
N ASP A 223 7.70 11.65 13.90
CA ASP A 223 7.96 11.12 12.56
C ASP A 223 8.68 9.77 12.58
N GLU A 224 9.32 9.42 13.71
CA GLU A 224 9.89 8.08 13.91
C GLU A 224 8.80 6.99 14.00
N GLU A 225 7.53 7.36 14.25
CA GLU A 225 6.42 6.40 14.38
C GLU A 225 6.20 5.59 13.10
N ASP A 226 6.38 6.20 11.93
CA ASP A 226 6.24 5.51 10.63
C ASP A 226 7.38 4.52 10.35
N ALA A 227 8.46 4.57 11.13
CA ALA A 227 9.57 3.61 11.05
C ALA A 227 9.36 2.36 11.93
N ILE A 228 8.27 2.30 12.72
CA ILE A 228 8.03 1.23 13.69
C ILE A 228 7.51 -0.04 13.01
N GLU A 229 8.28 -1.13 13.06
CA GLU A 229 7.82 -2.46 12.60
C GLU A 229 6.63 -2.97 13.43
N VAL A 230 6.79 -3.01 14.76
CA VAL A 230 5.81 -3.58 15.69
C VAL A 230 5.41 -2.52 16.71
N PRO A 231 4.21 -1.91 16.57
CA PRO A 231 3.77 -0.87 17.49
C PRO A 231 3.46 -1.44 18.88
N ASP A 232 3.64 -0.62 19.91
CA ASP A 232 3.02 -0.89 21.20
C ASP A 232 1.50 -0.60 21.16
N ALA A 233 0.81 -0.89 22.27
CA ALA A 233 -0.65 -0.76 22.31
C ALA A 233 -1.14 0.69 22.09
N GLU A 234 -0.39 1.68 22.59
CA GLU A 234 -0.75 3.09 22.49
C GLU A 234 -0.58 3.58 21.05
N THR A 235 0.54 3.23 20.42
CA THR A 235 0.83 3.53 19.02
C THR A 235 -0.17 2.84 18.09
N ALA A 236 -0.50 1.57 18.36
CA ALA A 236 -1.50 0.85 17.58
C ALA A 236 -2.91 1.48 17.69
N GLU A 237 -3.27 2.01 18.86
CA GLU A 237 -4.53 2.73 19.05
C GLU A 237 -4.57 4.04 18.27
N ARG A 238 -3.47 4.82 18.28
CA ARG A 238 -3.32 6.02 17.45
C ARG A 238 -3.43 5.70 15.96
N TRP A 239 -2.72 4.65 15.50
CA TRP A 239 -2.82 4.22 14.10
C TRP A 239 -4.23 3.86 13.69
N SER A 240 -4.93 3.13 14.55
CA SER A 240 -6.31 2.72 14.33
C SER A 240 -7.27 3.92 14.31
N LEU A 241 -7.05 4.91 15.18
CA LEU A 241 -7.82 6.15 15.19
C LEU A 241 -7.60 6.95 13.90
N GLY A 242 -6.34 7.17 13.50
CA GLY A 242 -5.98 7.86 12.27
C GLY A 242 -6.58 7.20 11.03
N TYR A 243 -6.45 5.88 10.91
CA TYR A 243 -7.02 5.11 9.79
C TYR A 243 -8.55 5.23 9.71
N ARG A 244 -9.26 5.06 10.83
CA ARG A 244 -10.73 5.21 10.86
C ARG A 244 -11.16 6.62 10.47
N ARG A 245 -10.44 7.65 10.95
CA ARG A 245 -10.79 9.03 10.63
C ARG A 245 -10.55 9.37 9.17
N ILE A 246 -9.40 8.95 8.63
CA ILE A 246 -9.11 9.03 7.19
C ILE A 246 -10.19 8.30 6.39
N GLY A 247 -10.61 7.11 6.84
CA GLY A 247 -11.68 6.33 6.21
C GLY A 247 -13.01 7.06 6.12
N LEU A 248 -13.44 7.73 7.21
CA LEU A 248 -14.67 8.53 7.22
C LEU A 248 -14.61 9.71 6.24
N ILE A 249 -13.48 10.43 6.20
CA ILE A 249 -13.31 11.55 5.27
C ILE A 249 -13.25 11.05 3.82
N ALA A 250 -12.54 9.95 3.57
CA ALA A 250 -12.47 9.33 2.24
C ALA A 250 -13.85 8.87 1.75
N GLY A 251 -14.67 8.27 2.63
CA GLY A 251 -16.05 7.91 2.35
C GLY A 251 -16.91 9.12 1.99
N LEU A 252 -16.86 10.18 2.81
CA LEU A 252 -17.57 11.44 2.55
C LEU A 252 -17.19 12.07 1.20
N LEU A 253 -15.88 12.11 0.90
CA LEU A 253 -15.37 12.60 -0.38
C LEU A 253 -15.90 11.73 -1.53
N THR A 254 -15.75 10.42 -1.44
CA THR A 254 -16.19 9.49 -2.50
C THR A 254 -17.69 9.59 -2.76
N GLU A 255 -18.53 9.72 -1.72
CA GLU A 255 -19.98 9.94 -1.86
C GLU A 255 -20.31 11.26 -2.56
N THR A 256 -19.50 12.30 -2.34
CA THR A 256 -19.78 13.66 -2.82
C THR A 256 -19.23 13.92 -4.22
N VAL A 257 -17.97 13.52 -4.47
CA VAL A 257 -17.26 13.80 -5.72
C VAL A 257 -17.13 12.57 -6.62
N GLY A 258 -17.58 11.39 -6.18
CA GLY A 258 -17.42 10.14 -6.89
C GLY A 258 -15.96 9.72 -7.01
N GLY A 259 -15.73 8.58 -7.67
CA GLY A 259 -14.39 8.08 -7.96
C GLY A 259 -14.07 6.78 -7.21
N TYR A 260 -12.79 6.57 -6.94
CA TYR A 260 -12.27 5.36 -6.31
C TYR A 260 -11.28 5.72 -5.21
N VAL A 261 -11.15 4.84 -4.22
CA VAL A 261 -10.15 4.97 -3.16
C VAL A 261 -9.01 4.00 -3.42
N VAL A 262 -7.78 4.49 -3.34
CA VAL A 262 -6.56 3.67 -3.35
C VAL A 262 -5.74 3.97 -2.09
N ASP A 263 -5.00 2.99 -1.59
CA ASP A 263 -3.99 3.25 -0.56
C ASP A 263 -2.65 3.69 -1.17
N LEU A 264 -1.69 4.09 -0.34
CA LEU A 264 -0.35 4.50 -0.79
C LEU A 264 0.43 3.40 -1.53
N GLU A 265 0.06 2.14 -1.33
CA GLU A 265 0.70 1.01 -2.02
C GLU A 265 0.05 0.73 -3.38
N GLY A 266 -0.98 1.50 -3.75
CA GLY A 266 -1.65 1.43 -5.05
C GLY A 266 -2.78 0.40 -5.12
N PHE A 267 -3.25 -0.12 -3.99
CA PHE A 267 -4.36 -1.08 -3.95
C PHE A 267 -5.69 -0.36 -3.78
N LEU A 268 -6.69 -0.78 -4.57
CA LEU A 268 -8.07 -0.32 -4.40
C LEU A 268 -8.61 -0.67 -3.01
N VAL A 269 -9.36 0.26 -2.44
CA VAL A 269 -10.05 0.11 -1.16
C VAL A 269 -11.53 0.34 -1.41
N ASP A 270 -12.38 -0.56 -0.92
CA ASP A 270 -13.81 -0.30 -0.88
C ASP A 270 -14.10 0.65 0.29
N PRO A 271 -14.71 1.83 0.07
CA PRO A 271 -15.13 2.70 1.16
C PRO A 271 -16.01 2.02 2.21
N ALA A 272 -16.75 0.97 1.85
CA ALA A 272 -17.55 0.20 2.80
C ALA A 272 -16.70 -0.58 3.82
N ASP A 273 -15.43 -0.88 3.49
CA ASP A 273 -14.48 -1.56 4.39
C ASP A 273 -13.80 -0.58 5.35
N LEU A 274 -14.05 0.72 5.21
CA LEU A 274 -13.43 1.80 6.00
C LEU A 274 -14.29 2.29 7.18
N ALA A 275 -15.55 1.87 7.26
CA ALA A 275 -16.55 2.36 8.21
C ALA A 275 -16.76 1.46 9.44
#